data_AF-A0A8S9WDK2-F1
#
_entry.id   AF-A0A8S9WDK2-F1
#
_cell.length_a   1.000
_cell.length_b   1.000
_cell.length_c   1.000
_cell.angle_alpha   90.00
_cell.angle_beta   90.00
_cell.angle_gamma   90.00
#
_symmetry.space_group_name_H-M   'P 1'
#
loop_
_entity.id
_entity.type
_entity.pdbx_description
1 polymer ?
#
loop_
_entity_poly.entity_id
_entity_poly.type
_entity_poly.pdbx_seq_one_letter_code
_entity_poly.pdbx_strand_id
1 'polypeptide(L)' 'MTLIIICDTDFLSSFLKIERLELVRDLFKAKNIYIPVAVLSEVAKTNLITALLDKECVFVNYVCDADFI' A
#
# COMPACT_ATOMS: atom_id res chain seq x y z
N MET A 1 6.17 11.14 -16.76
CA MET A 1 5.67 9.79 -16.43
C MET A 1 5.40 9.76 -14.93
N THR A 2 4.18 9.40 -14.52
CA THR A 2 3.85 9.24 -13.10
C THR A 2 4.07 7.79 -12.74
N LEU A 3 4.95 7.53 -11.77
CA LEU A 3 5.19 6.19 -11.25
C LEU A 3 3.97 5.73 -10.44
N ILE A 4 3.56 4.49 -10.67
CA ILE A 4 2.51 3.82 -9.89
C ILE A 4 3.23 2.89 -8.92
N ILE A 5 2.92 3.02 -7.63
CA ILE A 5 3.43 2.11 -6.60
C ILE A 5 2.31 1.14 -6.25
N ILE A 6 2.58 -0.15 -6.41
CA ILE A 6 1.71 -1.22 -5.93
C ILE A 6 2.48 -1.94 -4.82
N CYS A 7 1.87 -2.09 -3.65
CA CYS A 7 2.50 -2.76 -2.50
C CYS A 7 1.84 -4.11 -2.24
N ASP A 8 2.66 -5.11 -1.91
CA ASP A 8 2.20 -6.34 -1.27
C ASP A 8 1.99 -6.13 0.25
N THR A 9 1.53 -7.17 0.95
CA THR A 9 1.25 -7.08 2.37
C THR A 9 2.51 -6.92 3.23
N ASP A 10 3.59 -7.64 2.90
CA ASP A 10 4.80 -7.63 3.72
C ASP A 10 5.51 -6.28 3.67
N PHE A 11 5.61 -5.69 2.48
CA PHE A 11 6.15 -4.36 2.31
C PHE A 11 5.26 -3.32 3.01
N LEU A 12 3.96 -3.31 2.73
CA LEU A 12 3.03 -2.35 3.32
C LEU A 12 3.03 -2.43 4.85
N SER A 13 2.92 -3.64 5.41
CA SER A 13 2.86 -3.86 6.86
C SER A 13 4.14 -3.40 7.55
N SER A 14 5.31 -3.60 6.94
CA SER A 14 6.60 -3.14 7.48
C SER A 14 6.63 -1.62 7.63
N PHE A 15 6.16 -0.87 6.62
CA PHE A 15 6.13 0.60 6.66
C PHE A 15 5.02 1.16 7.54
N LEU A 16 3.87 0.48 7.66
CA LEU A 16 2.82 0.85 8.61
C LEU A 16 3.31 0.70 10.05
N LYS A 17 4.01 -0.39 10.39
CA LYS A 17 4.55 -0.65 11.74
C LYS A 17 5.50 0.43 12.24
N ILE A 18 6.26 1.05 11.33
CA ILE A 18 7.22 2.11 11.67
C ILE A 18 6.67 3.52 11.40
N GLU A 19 5.44 3.62 10.90
CA GLU A 19 4.78 4.89 10.54
C GLU A 19 5.53 5.72 9.46
N ARG A 20 6.21 5.05 8.51
CA ARG A 20 7.07 5.71 7.49
C ARG A 20 6.62 5.49 6.06
N LEU A 21 5.33 5.24 5.83
CA LEU A 21 4.80 5.03 4.49
C LEU A 21 5.04 6.23 3.54
N GLU A 22 5.12 7.46 4.08
CA GLU A 22 5.45 8.67 3.33
C GLU A 22 6.85 8.62 2.68
N LEU A 23 7.82 7.93 3.29
CA LEU A 23 9.16 7.80 2.70
C LEU A 23 9.11 7.07 1.35
N VAL A 24 8.21 6.11 1.21
CA VAL A 24 8.02 5.36 -0.04
C VAL A 24 7.52 6.32 -1.14
N ARG A 25 6.56 7.18 -0.81
CA ARG A 25 6.04 8.20 -1.74
C ARG A 25 7.11 9.19 -2.16
N ASP A 26 7.90 9.67 -1.21
CA ASP A 26 8.97 10.64 -1.45
C ASP A 26 10.11 10.08 -2.31
N LEU A 27 10.46 8.81 -2.10
CA LEU A 27 11.50 8.12 -2.85
C LEU A 27 11.12 7.93 -4.31
N PHE A 28 9.91 7.45 -4.57
CA PHE A 28 9.43 7.15 -5.91
C PHE A 28 8.69 8.33 -6.59
N LYS A 29 8.61 9.48 -5.92
CA LYS A 29 7.88 10.68 -6.39
C LYS A 29 6.44 10.36 -6.80
N ALA A 30 5.79 9.46 -6.07
CA ALA A 30 4.42 9.03 -6.34
C ALA A 30 3.42 9.70 -5.40
N LYS A 31 2.31 10.19 -5.97
CA LYS A 31 1.25 10.83 -5.19
C LYS A 31 0.44 9.80 -4.40
N ASN A 32 0.20 8.62 -4.97
CA ASN A 32 -0.71 7.62 -4.42
C ASN A 32 0.02 6.27 -4.32
N ILE A 33 -0.34 5.49 -3.31
CA ILE A 33 0.02 4.08 -3.18
C ILE A 33 -1.23 3.26 -3.48
N TYR A 34 -1.08 2.21 -4.28
CA TYR A 34 -2.15 1.28 -4.58
C TYR A 34 -1.90 -0.05 -3.89
N ILE A 35 -2.96 -0.65 -3.37
CA ILE A 35 -2.91 -1.98 -2.77
C ILE A 35 -3.95 -2.88 -3.45
N PRO A 36 -3.60 -4.13 -3.76
CA PRO A 36 -4.58 -5.11 -4.19
C PRO A 36 -5.64 -5.35 -3.11
N VAL A 37 -6.85 -5.75 -3.53
CA VAL A 37 -7.91 -6.21 -2.61
C VAL A 37 -7.44 -7.35 -1.70
N ALA A 38 -6.58 -8.24 -2.21
CA ALA A 38 -5.97 -9.30 -1.43
C ALA A 38 -5.14 -8.77 -0.25
N VAL A 39 -4.34 -7.72 -0.49
CA VAL A 39 -3.52 -7.06 0.54
C VAL A 39 -4.38 -6.39 1.60
N LEU A 40 -5.44 -5.69 1.19
CA LEU A 40 -6.42 -5.15 2.14
C LEU A 40 -7.00 -6.26 3.02
N SER A 41 -7.39 -7.38 2.42
CA SER A 41 -8.02 -8.50 3.12
C SER A 41 -7.09 -9.16 4.14
N GLU A 42 -5.78 -9.12 3.90
CA GLU A 42 -4.77 -9.63 4.82
C GLU A 42 -4.51 -8.64 5.97
N VAL A 43 -4.29 -7.36 5.65
CA VAL A 43 -4.07 -6.30 6.66
C VAL A 43 -5.28 -6.12 7.58
N ALA A 44 -6.51 -6.26 7.04
CA ALA A 44 -7.76 -6.17 7.79
C ALA A 44 -7.89 -7.18 8.93
N LYS A 45 -7.13 -8.28 8.90
CA LYS A 45 -7.10 -9.30 9.97
C LYS A 45 -6.18 -8.92 11.14
N THR A 46 -5.51 -7.77 11.05
CA THR A 46 -4.52 -7.29 12.03
C THR A 46 -4.92 -5.93 12.59
N ASN A 47 -4.24 -5.47 13.64
CA ASN A 47 -4.40 -4.12 14.16
C ASN A 47 -3.83 -3.03 13.23
N LEU A 48 -3.11 -3.39 12.16
CA LEU A 48 -2.56 -2.41 11.21
C LEU A 48 -3.63 -1.79 10.30
N ILE A 49 -4.85 -2.35 10.28
CA ILE A 49 -5.95 -1.80 9.50
C ILE A 49 -6.30 -0.37 9.91
N THR A 50 -6.21 -0.03 11.20
CA THR A 50 -6.46 1.34 11.66
C THR A 50 -5.38 2.28 11.13
N ALA A 51 -4.11 1.89 11.25
CA ALA A 51 -2.98 2.64 10.71
C ALA A 51 -3.06 2.82 9.19
N LEU A 52 -3.62 1.84 8.47
CA LEU A 52 -3.87 1.92 7.04
C LEU A 52 -5.00 2.91 6.71
N LEU A 53 -6.11 2.87 7.44
CA LEU A 53 -7.27 3.76 7.23
C LEU A 53 -6.94 5.24 7.50
N ASP A 54 -5.96 5.51 8.37
CA ASP A 54 -5.46 6.86 8.62
C ASP A 54 -4.61 7.41 7.45
N LYS A 55 -4.33 6.61 6.41
CA LYS A 55 -3.54 7.04 5.24
C LYS A 55 -4.46 7.39 4.06
N GLU A 56 -4.72 8.69 3.90
CA GLU A 56 -5.47 9.24 2.76
C GLU A 56 -4.81 8.99 1.39
N CYS A 57 -3.53 8.61 1.38
CA CYS A 57 -2.75 8.39 0.17
C CYS A 57 -2.80 6.94 -0.36
N VAL A 58 -3.50 6.03 0.32
CA VAL A 58 -3.60 4.62 -0.06
C VAL A 58 -4.95 4.32 -0.69
N PHE A 59 -4.91 3.71 -1.88
CA PHE A 59 -6.10 3.35 -2.66
C PHE A 59 -6.14 1.85 -2.92
N VAL A 60 -7.31 1.27 -2.79
CA VAL A 60 -7.52 -0.16 -3.05
C VAL A 60 -7.91 -0.32 -4.51
N ASN A 61 -7.15 -1.13 -5.25
CA ASN A 61 -7.48 -1.51 -6.62
C ASN A 61 -7.66 -3.02 -6.72
N TYR A 62 -8.54 -3.43 -7.62
CA TYR A 62 -8.51 -4.80 -8.12
C TYR A 62 -7.32 -4.93 -9.07
N VAL A 63 -6.42 -5.85 -8.76
CA VAL A 63 -5.20 -6.11 -9.54
C VAL A 63 -5.25 -7.60 -9.90
N CYS A 64 -5.11 -7.93 -11.18
CA CYS A 64 -5.09 -9.30 -11.68
C CYS A 64 -3.64 -9.81 -11.65
N ASP A 65 -3.42 -11.12 -11.53
CA ASP A 65 -2.07 -11.70 -11.51
C ASP A 65 -1.21 -11.31 -12.73
N ALA A 66 -1.85 -10.96 -13.86
CA ALA A 66 -1.19 -10.46 -15.06
C ALA A 66 -0.54 -9.07 -14.91
N ASP A 67 -0.91 -8.29 -13.89
CA ASP A 67 -0.37 -6.95 -13.64
C ASP A 67 0.97 -6.98 -12.86
N PHE A 68 1.39 -8.17 -12.42
CA PHE A 68 2.66 -8.40 -11.72
C PHE A 68 3.74 -9.05 -12.61
N ILE A 69 3.45 -9.23 -13.92
CA ILE A 69 4.35 -9.85 -14.92
C ILE A 69 5.09 -8.77 -15.72
#